data_AF-A0A920KRL3-F1
#
_entry.id   AF-A0A920KRL3-F1
#
_cell.length_a   1.000
_cell.length_b   1.000
_cell.length_c   1.000
_cell.angle_alpha   90.00
_cell.angle_beta   90.00
_cell.angle_gamma   90.00
#
_symmetry.space_group_name_H-M   'P 1'
#
loop_
_entity.id
_entity.type
_entity.pdbx_description
1 polymer ?
#
loop_
_entity_poly.entity_id
_entity_poly.type
_entity_poly.pdbx_seq_one_letter_code
_entity_poly.pdbx_strand_id
1 'polypeptide(L)'
;MQAELRTEAATLIHKQINPAYKRYAAWFADTYMSACRKEAGLSSLPGGRAAYDQLLRYYTSLDTDADTVHALGLSEVERIQAEMREIIEEVAFDGDFAAFLEFLRSDEQFYKTNEQDYLNHVAWVAKSIDGKLPGYFSRLPSNPYGIKPIPAQTAPRTATAYYQPGASDGTRAGQYFVNTYDLSSRPFTKW
;
A
#
# COMPACT_ATOMS: atom_id res chain seq x y z
N MET A 1 -8.63 -29.00 -25.93
CA MET A 1 -8.85 -27.56 -25.64
C MET A 1 -7.96 -26.98 -24.54
N GLN A 2 -8.13 -27.29 -23.25
CA GLN A 2 -7.32 -26.64 -22.18
C GLN A 2 -5.80 -26.93 -22.29
N ALA A 3 -5.42 -28.16 -22.63
CA ALA A 3 -4.02 -28.53 -22.80
C ALA A 3 -3.36 -27.84 -24.01
N GLU A 4 -4.10 -27.69 -25.12
CA GLU A 4 -3.64 -27.00 -26.33
C GLU A 4 -3.41 -25.51 -26.04
N LEU A 5 -4.35 -24.85 -25.37
CA LEU A 5 -4.21 -23.44 -24.97
C LEU A 5 -3.01 -23.21 -24.02
N ARG A 6 -2.72 -24.16 -23.13
CA ARG A 6 -1.53 -24.07 -22.25
C ARG A 6 -0.24 -24.17 -23.05
N THR A 7 -0.17 -25.08 -24.02
CA THR A 7 1.00 -25.24 -24.90
C THR A 7 1.20 -24.01 -25.80
N GLU A 8 0.11 -23.46 -26.34
CA GLU A 8 0.14 -22.23 -27.13
C GLU A 8 0.63 -21.04 -26.30
N ALA A 9 0.07 -20.86 -25.09
CA ALA A 9 0.50 -19.81 -24.16
C ALA A 9 1.98 -19.94 -23.78
N ALA A 10 2.46 -21.15 -23.47
CA ALA A 10 3.87 -21.40 -23.18
C ALA A 10 4.75 -21.04 -24.39
N THR A 11 4.33 -21.42 -25.59
CA THR A 11 5.05 -21.10 -26.83
C THR A 11 5.15 -19.59 -27.05
N LEU A 12 4.05 -18.86 -26.87
CA LEU A 12 4.01 -17.40 -26.99
C LEU A 12 4.94 -16.73 -25.96
N ILE A 13 4.87 -17.18 -24.70
CA ILE A 13 5.72 -16.67 -23.62
C ILE A 13 7.20 -16.87 -23.95
N HIS A 14 7.59 -18.08 -24.35
CA HIS A 14 8.99 -18.41 -24.60
C HIS A 14 9.55 -17.78 -25.87
N LYS A 15 8.77 -17.72 -26.95
CA LYS A 15 9.26 -17.31 -28.27
C LYS A 15 9.07 -15.82 -28.56
N GLN A 16 8.13 -15.14 -27.90
CA GLN A 16 7.83 -13.73 -28.19
C GLN A 16 8.00 -12.84 -26.96
N ILE A 17 7.35 -13.17 -25.84
CA ILE A 17 7.33 -12.30 -24.64
C ILE A 17 8.72 -12.24 -23.99
N ASN A 18 9.30 -13.39 -23.63
CA ASN A 18 10.60 -13.42 -22.95
C ASN A 18 11.72 -12.76 -23.78
N PRO A 19 11.83 -13.01 -25.09
CA PRO A 19 12.80 -12.29 -25.93
C PRO A 19 12.56 -10.79 -25.99
N ALA A 20 11.31 -10.31 -25.97
CA ALA A 20 11.00 -8.88 -25.95
C ALA A 20 11.49 -8.21 -24.66
N TYR A 21 11.23 -8.82 -23.50
CA TYR A 21 11.75 -8.34 -22.21
C TYR A 21 13.28 -8.33 -22.18
N LYS A 22 13.94 -9.36 -22.73
CA LYS A 22 15.42 -9.40 -22.83
C LYS A 22 15.97 -8.27 -23.70
N ARG A 23 15.35 -8.00 -24.86
CA ARG A 23 15.76 -6.88 -25.73
C ARG A 23 15.61 -5.54 -25.03
N TYR A 24 14.49 -5.34 -24.33
CA TYR A 24 14.27 -4.11 -23.57
C TYR A 24 15.29 -3.96 -22.43
N ALA A 25 15.54 -5.02 -21.66
CA ALA A 25 16.52 -5.00 -20.58
C ALA A 25 17.95 -4.68 -21.07
N ALA A 26 18.37 -5.28 -22.19
CA ALA A 26 19.65 -4.99 -22.81
C ALA A 26 19.73 -3.52 -23.28
N TRP A 27 18.72 -3.03 -24.01
CA TRP A 27 18.67 -1.63 -24.43
C TRP A 27 18.72 -0.65 -23.24
N PHE A 28 17.97 -0.96 -22.17
CA PHE A 28 17.99 -0.14 -20.97
C PHE A 28 19.39 -0.09 -20.35
N ALA A 29 20.03 -1.24 -20.13
CA ALA A 29 21.35 -1.33 -19.51
C ALA A 29 22.45 -0.70 -20.37
N ASP A 30 22.46 -1.01 -21.66
CA ASP A 30 23.56 -0.67 -22.56
C ASP A 30 23.44 0.75 -23.14
N THR A 31 22.22 1.27 -23.27
CA THR A 31 21.97 2.57 -23.93
C THR A 31 21.35 3.60 -22.99
N TYR A 32 20.23 3.27 -22.34
CA TYR A 32 19.45 4.29 -21.62
C TYR A 32 20.04 4.63 -20.25
N MET A 33 20.61 3.65 -19.54
CA MET A 33 21.07 3.81 -18.16
C MET A 33 22.16 4.88 -18.01
N SER A 34 23.09 4.98 -18.97
CA SER A 34 24.14 6.01 -18.96
C SER A 34 23.62 7.41 -19.26
N ALA A 35 22.47 7.52 -19.94
CA ALA A 35 21.77 8.76 -20.22
C ALA A 35 20.79 9.18 -19.12
N CYS A 36 20.60 8.36 -18.08
CA CYS A 36 19.74 8.70 -16.96
C CYS A 36 20.24 9.95 -16.22
N ARG A 37 19.30 10.79 -15.80
CA ARG A 37 19.59 11.96 -14.97
C ARG A 37 20.11 11.52 -13.60
N LYS A 38 21.03 12.32 -13.04
CA LYS A 38 21.55 12.13 -11.69
C LYS A 38 20.70 12.82 -10.62
N GLU A 39 19.99 13.88 -11.00
CA GLU A 39 19.15 14.63 -10.07
C GLU A 39 17.80 13.96 -9.85
N ALA A 40 17.42 13.85 -8.58
CA ALA A 40 16.11 13.35 -8.19
C ALA A 40 15.01 14.39 -8.49
N GLY A 41 13.77 13.90 -8.55
CA GLY A 41 12.60 14.76 -8.72
C GLY A 41 12.32 15.14 -10.17
N LEU A 42 11.04 15.40 -10.44
CA LEU A 42 10.54 15.82 -11.75
C LEU A 42 11.01 17.24 -12.10
N SER A 43 11.21 18.10 -11.09
CA SER A 43 11.57 19.52 -11.25
C SER A 43 12.91 19.76 -11.95
N SER A 44 13.82 18.78 -11.96
CA SER A 44 15.11 18.88 -12.66
C SER A 44 14.99 18.73 -14.19
N LEU A 45 13.81 18.39 -14.71
CA LEU A 45 13.56 18.36 -16.15
C LEU A 45 13.18 19.75 -16.70
N PRO A 46 13.43 20.04 -17.99
CA PRO A 46 12.86 21.20 -18.66
C PRO A 46 11.33 21.23 -18.51
N GLY A 47 10.79 22.30 -17.93
CA GLY A 47 9.35 22.41 -17.61
C GLY A 47 8.89 21.55 -16.43
N GLY A 48 9.81 20.90 -15.70
CA GLY A 48 9.52 19.94 -14.64
C GLY A 48 8.69 20.51 -13.48
N ARG A 49 8.88 21.79 -13.12
CA ARG A 49 8.08 22.45 -12.07
C ARG A 49 6.62 22.60 -12.51
N ALA A 50 6.37 23.09 -13.72
CA ALA A 50 5.01 23.20 -14.25
C ALA A 50 4.33 21.82 -14.39
N ALA A 51 5.09 20.79 -14.80
CA ALA A 51 4.60 19.42 -14.82
C ALA A 51 4.26 18.90 -13.42
N TYR A 52 5.08 19.21 -12.41
CA TYR A 52 4.83 18.86 -11.02
C TYR A 52 3.56 19.55 -10.48
N ASP A 53 3.38 20.85 -10.75
CA ASP A 53 2.20 21.60 -10.33
C ASP A 53 0.91 21.05 -10.98
N GLN A 54 0.99 20.63 -12.25
CA GLN A 54 -0.13 19.94 -12.90
C GLN A 54 -0.43 18.59 -12.25
N LEU A 55 0.59 17.80 -11.93
CA LEU A 55 0.41 16.52 -11.22
C LEU A 55 -0.17 16.74 -9.82
N LEU A 56 0.24 17.79 -9.12
CA LEU A 56 -0.29 18.15 -7.82
C LEU A 56 -1.80 18.39 -7.90
N ARG A 57 -2.24 19.21 -8.86
CA ARG A 57 -3.67 19.43 -9.13
C ARG A 57 -4.39 18.15 -9.54
N TYR A 58 -3.77 17.32 -10.38
CA TYR A 58 -4.37 16.06 -10.82
C TYR A 58 -4.61 15.08 -9.66
N TYR A 59 -3.64 14.91 -8.76
CA TYR A 59 -3.74 13.94 -7.67
C TYR A 59 -4.51 14.47 -6.45
N THR A 60 -4.46 15.78 -6.18
CA THR A 60 -5.15 16.37 -5.03
C THR A 60 -6.53 16.92 -5.37
N SER A 61 -6.78 17.25 -6.65
CA SER A 61 -7.93 18.04 -7.09
C SER A 61 -8.03 19.42 -6.43
N LEU A 62 -6.95 19.91 -5.82
CA LEU A 62 -6.88 21.20 -5.15
C LEU A 62 -6.09 22.21 -5.99
N ASP A 63 -6.49 23.48 -5.93
CA ASP A 63 -5.68 24.57 -6.43
C ASP A 63 -4.70 25.00 -5.32
N THR A 64 -3.57 24.30 -5.24
CA THR A 64 -2.51 24.50 -4.25
C THR A 64 -1.15 24.36 -4.92
N ASP A 65 -0.09 24.82 -4.25
CA ASP A 65 1.29 24.68 -4.70
C ASP A 65 2.11 23.73 -3.81
N ALA A 66 3.25 23.30 -4.34
CA ALA A 66 4.12 22.33 -3.68
C ALA A 66 4.65 22.83 -2.33
N ASP A 67 4.93 24.13 -2.22
CA ASP A 67 5.53 24.75 -1.03
C ASP A 67 4.49 24.78 0.11
N THR A 68 3.23 25.08 -0.21
CA THR A 68 2.09 25.04 0.72
C THR A 68 1.84 23.62 1.24
N VAL A 69 1.83 22.63 0.35
CA VAL A 69 1.65 21.22 0.75
C VAL A 69 2.83 20.73 1.59
N HIS A 70 4.04 21.16 1.27
CA HIS A 70 5.23 20.82 2.06
C HIS A 70 5.16 21.42 3.47
N ALA A 71 4.83 22.72 3.59
CA ALA A 71 4.68 23.39 4.87
C ALA A 71 3.59 22.74 5.74
N LEU A 72 2.44 22.40 5.14
CA LEU A 72 1.38 21.65 5.83
C LEU A 72 1.87 20.27 6.30
N GLY A 73 2.62 19.56 5.46
CA GLY A 73 3.21 18.27 5.83
C GLY A 73 4.13 18.39 7.06
N LEU A 74 4.97 19.43 7.11
CA LEU A 74 5.85 19.67 8.26
C LEU A 74 5.04 19.98 9.54
N SER A 75 4.02 20.83 9.45
CA SER A 75 3.18 21.15 10.62
C SER A 75 2.38 19.94 11.11
N GLU A 76 1.89 19.10 10.20
CA GLU A 76 1.18 17.87 10.57
C GLU A 76 2.12 16.84 11.20
N VAL A 77 3.36 16.71 10.73
CA VAL A 77 4.37 15.86 11.39
C VAL A 77 4.61 16.34 12.82
N GLU A 78 4.80 17.63 13.04
CA GLU A 78 5.00 18.20 14.38
C GLU A 78 3.77 17.96 15.29
N ARG A 79 2.56 18.24 14.78
CA ARG A 79 1.30 18.03 15.50
C ARG A 79 1.12 16.57 15.92
N ILE A 80 1.29 15.63 14.99
CA ILE A 80 1.13 14.20 15.26
C ILE A 80 2.19 13.71 16.26
N GLN A 81 3.44 14.18 16.15
CA GLN A 81 4.47 13.84 17.14
C GLN A 81 4.16 14.38 18.54
N ALA A 82 3.52 15.54 18.65
CA ALA A 82 3.06 16.06 19.95
C ALA A 82 1.98 15.16 20.55
N GLU A 83 0.97 14.78 19.76
CA GLU A 83 -0.08 13.85 20.21
C GLU A 83 0.50 12.48 20.62
N MET A 84 1.50 11.98 19.88
CA MET A 84 2.19 10.76 20.28
C MET A 84 2.92 10.88 21.61
N ARG A 85 3.50 12.05 21.93
CA ARG A 85 4.15 12.29 23.23
C ARG A 85 3.15 12.31 24.38
N GLU A 86 1.99 12.95 24.17
CA GLU A 86 0.90 12.93 25.16
C GLU A 86 0.45 11.49 25.46
N ILE A 87 0.32 10.64 24.43
CA ILE A 87 -0.01 9.22 24.60
C ILE A 87 1.09 8.47 25.36
N ILE A 88 2.37 8.72 25.07
CA ILE A 88 3.51 8.10 25.78
C ILE A 88 3.44 8.40 27.28
N GLU A 89 3.12 9.65 27.64
CA GLU A 89 2.93 10.07 29.02
C GLU A 89 1.69 9.40 29.66
N GLU A 90 0.56 9.35 28.93
CA GLU A 90 -0.69 8.73 29.41
C GLU A 90 -0.52 7.25 29.73
N VAL A 91 0.19 6.51 28.87
CA VAL A 91 0.45 5.07 29.08
C VAL A 91 1.62 4.81 30.04
N ALA A 92 2.22 5.88 30.59
CA ALA A 92 3.35 5.84 31.51
C ALA A 92 4.51 4.96 31.01
N PHE A 93 4.84 5.07 29.72
CA PHE A 93 5.94 4.29 29.14
C PHE A 93 7.30 4.80 29.65
N ASP A 94 8.15 3.89 30.10
CA ASP A 94 9.50 4.19 30.55
C ASP A 94 10.49 4.18 29.37
N GLY A 95 10.94 5.37 28.97
CA GLY A 95 11.88 5.54 27.87
C GLY A 95 11.65 6.81 27.07
N ASP A 96 12.48 7.04 26.06
CA ASP A 96 12.30 8.15 25.14
C ASP A 96 11.41 7.78 23.95
N PHE A 97 11.13 8.76 23.09
CA PHE A 97 10.31 8.57 21.90
C PHE A 97 10.85 7.47 20.97
N ALA A 98 12.17 7.35 20.82
CA ALA A 98 12.78 6.33 19.97
C ALA A 98 12.60 4.93 20.56
N ALA A 99 12.75 4.78 21.87
CA ALA A 99 12.47 3.55 22.61
C ALA A 99 10.99 3.14 22.49
N PHE A 100 10.07 4.11 22.55
CA PHE A 100 8.65 3.83 22.35
C PHE A 100 8.35 3.33 20.93
N LEU A 101 8.94 3.96 19.90
CA LEU A 101 8.79 3.48 18.53
C LEU A 101 9.38 2.08 18.33
N GLU A 102 10.50 1.77 18.99
CA GLU A 102 11.11 0.44 18.94
C GLU A 102 10.23 -0.59 19.64
N PHE A 103 9.66 -0.25 20.80
CA PHE A 103 8.68 -1.08 21.50
C PHE A 103 7.49 -1.43 20.60
N LEU A 104 6.87 -0.43 19.94
CA LEU A 104 5.77 -0.66 19.01
C LEU A 104 6.15 -1.53 17.79
N ARG A 105 7.43 -1.51 17.40
CA ARG A 105 7.94 -2.30 16.27
C ARG A 105 8.36 -3.71 16.65
N SER A 106 8.78 -3.96 17.88
CA SER A 106 9.46 -5.20 18.26
C SER A 106 8.68 -6.06 19.25
N ASP A 107 7.78 -5.47 20.04
CA ASP A 107 7.08 -6.23 21.07
C ASP A 107 6.08 -7.22 20.45
N GLU A 108 6.26 -8.50 20.78
CA GLU A 108 5.48 -9.62 20.25
C GLU A 108 3.97 -9.47 20.46
N GLN A 109 3.55 -8.66 21.44
CA GLN A 109 2.15 -8.43 21.74
C GLN A 109 1.37 -7.78 20.58
N PHE A 110 2.08 -7.11 19.66
CA PHE A 110 1.51 -6.46 18.49
C PHE A 110 1.46 -7.38 17.27
N TYR A 111 1.95 -8.62 17.37
CA TYR A 111 2.09 -9.52 16.22
C TYR A 111 1.34 -10.83 16.43
N LYS A 112 0.85 -11.40 15.32
CA LYS A 112 0.29 -12.74 15.28
C LYS A 112 1.34 -13.71 14.77
N THR A 113 1.35 -14.92 15.31
CA THR A 113 2.34 -15.95 14.96
C THR A 113 1.89 -16.86 13.82
N ASN A 114 0.61 -16.82 13.44
CA ASN A 114 0.09 -17.59 12.32
C ASN A 114 -0.90 -16.78 11.48
N GLU A 115 -0.99 -17.16 10.21
CA GLU A 115 -1.79 -16.50 9.19
C GLU A 115 -3.27 -16.45 9.55
N GLN A 116 -3.83 -17.57 10.02
CA GLN A 116 -5.26 -17.67 10.27
C GLN A 116 -5.69 -16.74 11.42
N ASP A 117 -4.91 -16.64 12.48
CA ASP A 117 -5.20 -15.72 13.59
C ASP A 117 -5.11 -14.25 13.17
N TYR A 118 -4.17 -13.92 12.28
CA TYR A 118 -4.09 -12.59 11.71
C TYR A 118 -5.32 -12.28 10.85
N LEU A 119 -5.71 -13.19 9.97
CA LEU A 119 -6.92 -13.04 9.14
C LEU A 119 -8.20 -13.01 9.97
N ASN A 120 -8.29 -13.80 11.05
CA ASN A 120 -9.41 -13.78 11.99
C ASN A 120 -9.53 -12.43 12.68
N HIS A 121 -8.40 -11.87 13.14
CA HIS A 121 -8.39 -10.54 13.74
C HIS A 121 -8.83 -9.47 12.73
N VAL A 122 -8.29 -9.51 11.50
CA VAL A 122 -8.69 -8.58 10.44
C VAL A 122 -10.19 -8.70 10.11
N ALA A 123 -10.71 -9.92 10.02
CA ALA A 123 -12.14 -10.17 9.79
C ALA A 123 -13.02 -9.66 10.94
N TRP A 124 -12.58 -9.83 12.18
CA TRP A 124 -13.26 -9.31 13.35
C TRP A 124 -13.34 -7.78 13.34
N VAL A 125 -12.23 -7.10 13.06
CA VAL A 125 -12.19 -5.62 12.97
C VAL A 125 -13.07 -5.13 11.83
N ALA A 126 -12.96 -5.72 10.65
CA ALA A 126 -13.80 -5.37 9.49
C ALA A 126 -15.29 -5.48 9.83
N LYS A 127 -15.70 -6.59 10.46
CA LYS A 127 -17.10 -6.80 10.83
C LYS A 127 -17.58 -5.88 11.96
N SER A 128 -16.69 -5.55 12.90
CA SER A 128 -16.98 -4.61 13.98
C SER A 128 -17.25 -3.20 13.43
N ILE A 129 -16.49 -2.78 12.42
CA ILE A 129 -16.72 -1.50 11.72
C ILE A 129 -18.04 -1.55 10.94
N ASP A 130 -18.34 -2.63 10.23
CA ASP A 130 -19.62 -2.77 9.50
C ASP A 130 -20.83 -2.50 10.40
N GLY A 131 -20.79 -2.94 11.67
CA GLY A 131 -21.84 -2.68 12.65
C GLY A 131 -21.95 -1.23 13.11
N LYS A 132 -20.85 -0.47 13.05
CA LYS A 132 -20.82 0.96 13.41
C LYS A 132 -21.25 1.85 12.24
N LEU A 133 -21.02 1.45 10.99
CA LEU A 133 -21.27 2.27 9.80
C LEU A 133 -22.70 2.86 9.71
N PRO A 134 -23.80 2.12 10.01
CA PRO A 134 -25.15 2.68 9.96
C PRO A 134 -25.37 3.90 10.88
N GLY A 135 -24.58 4.04 11.95
CA GLY A 135 -24.64 5.20 12.85
C GLY A 135 -24.01 6.46 12.28
N TYR A 136 -23.16 6.35 11.26
CA TYR A 136 -22.44 7.47 10.65
C TYR A 136 -22.87 7.77 9.21
N PHE A 137 -23.43 6.79 8.49
CA PHE A 137 -23.77 6.92 7.07
C PHE A 137 -25.21 6.52 6.79
N SER A 138 -25.96 7.42 6.16
CA SER A 138 -27.34 7.16 5.71
C SER A 138 -27.44 6.23 4.50
N ARG A 139 -26.35 6.05 3.75
CA ARG A 139 -26.28 5.20 2.57
C ARG A 139 -25.04 4.33 2.63
N LEU A 140 -25.25 3.01 2.62
CA LEU A 140 -24.18 2.02 2.59
C LEU A 140 -24.07 1.38 1.19
N PRO A 141 -22.86 1.00 0.75
CA PRO A 141 -22.69 0.23 -0.48
C PRO A 141 -23.42 -1.11 -0.42
N SER A 142 -24.13 -1.47 -1.49
CA SER A 142 -24.78 -2.79 -1.61
C SER A 142 -23.81 -3.89 -2.04
N ASN A 143 -22.70 -3.54 -2.70
CA ASN A 143 -21.69 -4.50 -3.11
C ASN A 143 -20.84 -4.91 -1.89
N PRO A 144 -20.85 -6.19 -1.48
CA PRO A 144 -20.07 -6.62 -0.33
C PRO A 144 -18.57 -6.67 -0.66
N TYR A 145 -17.77 -6.94 0.37
CA TYR A 145 -16.36 -7.25 0.22
C TYR A 145 -15.99 -8.52 1.01
N GLY A 146 -15.02 -9.26 0.49
CA GLY A 146 -14.39 -10.38 1.18
C GLY A 146 -12.97 -10.03 1.62
N ILE A 147 -12.39 -10.88 2.47
CA ILE A 147 -10.98 -10.80 2.87
C ILE A 147 -10.25 -11.97 2.27
N LYS A 148 -9.07 -11.73 1.68
CA LYS A 148 -8.23 -12.78 1.07
C LYS A 148 -6.76 -12.57 1.42
N PRO A 149 -6.00 -13.63 1.68
CA PRO A 149 -4.55 -13.51 1.71
C PRO A 149 -4.01 -13.17 0.32
N ILE A 150 -2.95 -12.37 0.26
CA ILE A 150 -2.21 -12.11 -0.97
C ILE A 150 -1.54 -13.42 -1.42
N PRO A 151 -1.63 -13.80 -2.72
CA PRO A 151 -0.96 -15.01 -3.21
C PRO A 151 0.54 -15.02 -2.89
N ALA A 152 1.02 -16.14 -2.35
CA ALA A 152 2.38 -16.30 -1.83
C ALA A 152 3.48 -15.93 -2.86
N GLN A 153 3.21 -16.08 -4.16
CA GLN A 153 4.15 -15.76 -5.24
C GLN A 153 4.37 -14.25 -5.41
N THR A 154 3.41 -13.44 -4.95
CA THR A 154 3.44 -11.97 -5.05
C THR A 154 3.64 -11.30 -3.70
N ALA A 155 3.22 -11.94 -2.61
CA ALA A 155 3.22 -11.39 -1.26
C ALA A 155 4.56 -10.77 -0.81
N PRO A 156 5.76 -11.32 -1.11
CA PRO A 156 7.03 -10.71 -0.70
C PRO A 156 7.32 -9.35 -1.34
N ARG A 157 6.67 -9.04 -2.47
CA ARG A 157 6.88 -7.80 -3.24
C ARG A 157 5.66 -6.87 -3.20
N THR A 158 4.66 -7.23 -2.40
CA THR A 158 3.43 -6.43 -2.26
C THR A 158 3.41 -5.75 -0.90
N ALA A 159 2.74 -4.59 -0.82
CA ALA A 159 2.50 -3.87 0.42
C ALA A 159 1.72 -4.70 1.45
N THR A 160 1.52 -4.14 2.65
CA THR A 160 0.78 -4.75 3.77
C THR A 160 -0.61 -5.22 3.38
N ALA A 161 -1.31 -4.46 2.55
CA ALA A 161 -2.62 -4.83 2.03
C ALA A 161 -2.96 -4.01 0.77
N TYR A 162 -3.97 -4.45 0.02
CA TYR A 162 -4.59 -3.64 -1.03
C TYR A 162 -6.06 -4.01 -1.19
N TYR A 163 -6.84 -3.09 -1.75
CA TYR A 163 -8.23 -3.34 -2.09
C TYR A 163 -8.38 -3.55 -3.59
N GLN A 164 -9.04 -4.64 -3.98
CA GLN A 164 -9.51 -4.84 -5.34
C GLN A 164 -11.01 -4.51 -5.39
N PRO A 165 -11.43 -3.52 -6.20
CA PRO A 165 -12.84 -3.19 -6.33
C PRO A 165 -13.62 -4.36 -6.92
N GLY A 166 -14.89 -4.44 -6.51
CA GLY A 166 -15.86 -5.34 -7.13
C GLY A 166 -16.07 -5.00 -8.61
N ALA A 167 -16.64 -5.94 -9.36
CA ALA A 167 -17.04 -5.65 -10.73
C ALA A 167 -18.18 -4.62 -10.71
N SER A 168 -18.17 -3.68 -11.67
CA SER A 168 -19.17 -2.61 -11.76
C SER A 168 -20.57 -3.13 -12.06
N ASP A 169 -20.68 -4.33 -12.65
CA ASP A 169 -21.92 -5.04 -12.93
C ASP A 169 -22.45 -5.85 -11.73
N GLY A 170 -21.76 -5.79 -10.58
CA GLY A 170 -22.13 -6.51 -9.35
C GLY A 170 -21.84 -8.01 -9.36
N THR A 171 -21.27 -8.56 -10.44
CA THR A 171 -20.98 -10.01 -10.56
C THR A 171 -19.86 -10.48 -9.63
N ARG A 172 -19.06 -9.55 -9.10
CA ARG A 172 -17.93 -9.83 -8.22
C ARG A 172 -17.89 -8.83 -7.06
N ALA A 173 -17.86 -9.36 -5.84
CA ALA A 173 -17.60 -8.59 -4.63
C ALA A 173 -16.21 -7.96 -4.63
N GLY A 174 -16.06 -6.86 -3.89
CA GLY A 174 -14.75 -6.32 -3.57
C GLY A 174 -13.90 -7.32 -2.79
N GLN A 175 -12.58 -7.17 -2.81
CA GLN A 175 -11.67 -8.03 -2.08
C GLN A 175 -10.64 -7.16 -1.35
N TYR A 176 -10.61 -7.28 -0.03
CA TYR A 176 -9.54 -6.77 0.79
C TYR A 176 -8.44 -7.84 0.87
N PHE A 177 -7.34 -7.58 0.16
CA PHE A 177 -6.19 -8.47 0.14
C PHE A 177 -5.22 -8.11 1.26
N VAL A 178 -4.91 -9.08 2.11
CA VAL A 178 -4.10 -8.93 3.32
C VAL A 178 -2.80 -9.70 3.15
N ASN A 179 -1.66 -9.07 3.42
CA ASN A 179 -0.36 -9.71 3.28
C ASN A 179 0.00 -10.53 4.54
N THR A 180 0.09 -11.84 4.39
CA THR A 180 0.37 -12.80 5.48
C THR A 180 1.78 -13.40 5.43
N TYR A 181 2.62 -12.99 4.46
CA TYR A 181 3.93 -13.60 4.20
C TYR A 181 4.97 -13.39 5.31
N ASP A 182 5.00 -12.20 5.90
CA ASP A 182 5.95 -11.82 6.94
C ASP A 182 5.20 -11.18 8.10
N LEU A 183 4.55 -12.01 8.93
CA LEU A 183 3.72 -11.53 10.03
C LEU A 183 4.49 -10.70 11.06
N SER A 184 5.80 -10.88 11.16
CA SER A 184 6.66 -10.11 12.06
C SER A 184 6.81 -8.65 11.64
N SER A 185 6.47 -8.30 10.40
CA SER A 185 6.35 -6.91 9.93
C SER A 185 4.91 -6.45 9.77
N ARG A 186 3.95 -7.13 10.41
CA ARG A 186 2.50 -6.88 10.29
C ARG A 186 1.87 -6.67 11.68
N PRO A 187 2.08 -5.49 12.30
CA PRO A 187 1.48 -5.24 13.59
C PRO A 187 -0.06 -5.19 13.44
N PHE A 188 -0.77 -5.63 14.48
CA PHE A 188 -2.21 -5.48 14.60
C PHE A 188 -2.55 -4.57 15.78
N THR A 189 -3.67 -3.85 15.66
CA THR A 189 -4.15 -2.98 16.74
C THR A 189 -5.05 -3.79 17.67
N LYS A 190 -4.82 -3.69 18.98
CA LYS A 190 -5.75 -4.20 19.99
C LYS A 190 -6.91 -3.19 20.10
N TRP A 191 -8.14 -3.65 19.84
CA TRP A 191 -9.38 -2.89 19.99
C TRP A 191 -10.04 -3.20 21.32
#